data_AF-A0A957EEI7-F1
#
_entry.id   AF-A0A957EEI7-F1
#
_cell.length_a   1.000
_cell.length_b   1.000
_cell.length_c   1.000
_cell.angle_alpha   90.00
_cell.angle_beta   90.00
_cell.angle_gamma   90.00
#
_symmetry.space_group_name_H-M   'P 1'
#
loop_
_entity.id
_entity.type
_entity.pdbx_description
1 polymer ?
#
loop_
_entity_poly.entity_id
_entity_poly.type
_entity_poly.pdbx_seq_one_letter_code
_entity_poly.pdbx_strand_id
1 'polypeptide(L)'
;MRIEDWQIKVIQLLSVAGIVVAFFLYLYHDGSLIGVCTASGWDDCGQVSGPDAPYSTVGPIPVALIGLVGYIFIFGLTWLRDWLPILDDYLPELMLGTTALAFLFTLWLTALEIFVIHAVCRYCVVSAVIITVMFGLSISYLRSANQAAE
;
A
#
# COMPACT_ATOMS: atom_id res chain seq x y z
N MET A 1 -16.35 20.49 -13.80
CA MET A 1 -15.06 20.05 -13.23
C MET A 1 -14.73 18.69 -13.80
N ARG A 2 -13.77 18.60 -14.72
CA ARG A 2 -13.29 17.31 -15.23
C ARG A 2 -12.11 16.89 -14.38
N ILE A 3 -12.42 16.60 -13.11
CA ILE A 3 -11.54 15.74 -12.33
C ILE A 3 -11.48 14.46 -13.15
N GLU A 4 -10.30 14.10 -13.62
CA GLU A 4 -10.16 12.99 -14.56
C GLU A 4 -10.36 11.68 -13.77
N ASP A 5 -11.62 11.25 -13.63
CA ASP A 5 -12.06 10.13 -12.78
C ASP A 5 -11.27 8.84 -13.00
N TRP A 6 -10.61 8.71 -14.15
CA TRP A 6 -9.73 7.58 -14.44
C TRP A 6 -8.59 7.44 -13.41
N GLN A 7 -8.03 8.53 -12.87
CA GLN A 7 -6.97 8.45 -11.86
C GLN A 7 -7.47 7.76 -10.59
N ILE A 8 -8.63 8.19 -10.10
CA ILE A 8 -9.27 7.62 -8.91
C ILE A 8 -9.70 6.18 -9.16
N LYS A 9 -10.24 5.86 -10.35
CA LYS A 9 -10.58 4.49 -10.73
C LYS A 9 -9.37 3.57 -10.78
N VAL A 10 -8.23 4.06 -11.27
CA VAL A 10 -6.97 3.31 -11.28
C VAL A 10 -6.47 3.11 -9.86
N ILE A 11 -6.47 4.15 -9.01
CA ILE A 11 -6.10 4.04 -7.59
C ILE A 11 -7.00 3.03 -6.87
N GLN A 12 -8.31 3.05 -7.14
CA GLN A 12 -9.28 2.12 -6.58
C GLN A 12 -8.96 0.67 -7.01
N LEU A 13 -8.69 0.43 -8.30
CA LEU A 13 -8.34 -0.90 -8.79
C LEU A 13 -7.01 -1.40 -8.21
N LEU A 14 -6.02 -0.52 -8.09
CA LEU A 14 -4.73 -0.82 -7.45
C LEU A 14 -4.90 -1.12 -5.96
N SER A 15 -5.78 -0.39 -5.26
CA SER A 15 -6.04 -0.64 -3.83
C SER A 15 -6.65 -2.03 -3.61
N VAL A 16 -7.55 -2.50 -4.48
CA VAL A 16 -8.08 -3.87 -4.41
C VAL A 16 -6.98 -4.90 -4.58
N ALA A 17 -6.08 -4.69 -5.56
CA ALA A 17 -4.92 -5.57 -5.73
C ALA A 17 -4.00 -5.56 -4.50
N GLY A 18 -3.76 -4.38 -3.91
CA GLY A 18 -2.99 -4.22 -2.68
C GLY A 18 -3.63 -4.93 -1.47
N ILE A 19 -4.95 -4.84 -1.32
CA ILE A 19 -5.70 -5.57 -0.28
C ILE A 19 -5.48 -7.07 -0.41
N VAL A 20 -5.58 -7.61 -1.63
CA VAL A 20 -5.38 -9.05 -1.87
C VAL A 20 -3.95 -9.46 -1.49
N VAL A 21 -2.94 -8.68 -1.89
CA VAL A 21 -1.54 -8.96 -1.55
C VAL A 21 -1.29 -8.88 -0.04
N ALA A 22 -1.81 -7.86 0.63
CA ALA A 22 -1.63 -7.66 2.07
C ALA A 22 -2.36 -8.73 2.89
N PHE A 23 -3.59 -9.08 2.49
CA PHE A 23 -4.36 -10.15 3.12
C PHE A 23 -3.66 -11.51 2.96
N PHE A 24 -3.10 -11.75 1.78
CA PHE A 24 -2.31 -12.96 1.51
C PHE A 24 -1.10 -13.07 2.44
N LEU A 25 -0.33 -11.99 2.59
CA LEU A 25 0.82 -11.94 3.51
C LEU A 25 0.40 -12.08 4.98
N TYR A 26 -0.75 -11.52 5.36
CA TYR A 26 -1.29 -11.67 6.71
C TYR A 26 -1.58 -13.15 7.02
N LEU A 27 -2.22 -13.86 6.10
CA LEU A 27 -2.49 -15.29 6.24
C LEU A 27 -1.22 -16.14 6.25
N TYR A 28 -0.19 -15.74 5.49
CA TYR A 28 1.13 -16.38 5.52
C TYR A 28 1.81 -16.21 6.89
N HIS A 29 1.75 -15.01 7.46
CA HIS A 29 2.29 -14.73 8.79
C HIS A 29 1.58 -15.51 9.90
N ASP A 30 0.27 -15.74 9.77
CA ASP A 30 -0.52 -16.58 10.70
C ASP A 30 -0.21 -18.09 10.56
N GLY A 31 0.61 -18.49 9.57
CA GLY A 31 0.96 -19.88 9.31
C GLY A 31 -0.11 -20.69 8.59
N SER A 32 -1.19 -20.04 8.14
CA SER A 32 -2.30 -20.69 7.43
C SER A 32 -1.97 -21.02 5.96
N LEU A 33 -1.00 -20.33 5.36
CA LEU A 33 -0.46 -20.64 4.04
C LEU A 33 0.99 -21.11 4.12
N ILE A 34 1.20 -22.41 4.02
CA ILE A 34 2.53 -23.02 4.00
C ILE A 34 2.89 -23.32 2.54
N GLY A 35 3.93 -22.67 2.01
CA GLY A 35 4.56 -23.06 0.73
C GLY A 35 4.47 -22.08 -0.45
N VAL A 36 3.85 -20.90 -0.30
CA VAL A 36 3.82 -19.90 -1.39
C VAL A 36 5.00 -18.92 -1.34
N CYS A 37 5.61 -18.80 -0.17
CA CYS A 37 6.89 -18.14 0.04
C CYS A 37 7.93 -19.22 0.32
N THR A 38 8.58 -19.71 -0.74
CA THR A 38 9.72 -20.61 -0.63
C THR A 38 10.99 -19.78 -0.55
N ALA A 39 11.77 -19.95 0.52
CA ALA A 39 13.09 -19.35 0.63
C ALA A 39 14.01 -19.88 -0.48
N SER A 40 14.21 -19.12 -1.55
CA SER A 40 15.13 -19.47 -2.64
C SER A 40 16.24 -18.43 -2.84
N GLY A 41 17.13 -18.35 -1.84
CA GLY A 41 18.31 -17.48 -1.91
C GLY A 41 17.97 -16.03 -1.56
N TRP A 42 18.17 -15.11 -2.49
CA TRP A 42 17.92 -13.67 -2.32
C TRP A 42 16.43 -13.26 -2.22
N ASP A 43 15.49 -14.12 -2.60
CA ASP A 43 14.04 -13.85 -2.55
C ASP A 43 13.35 -14.51 -1.34
N ASP A 44 14.00 -14.45 -0.17
CA ASP A 44 13.48 -15.08 1.04
C ASP A 44 12.38 -14.22 1.71
N CYS A 45 11.14 -14.39 1.23
CA CYS A 45 9.99 -13.74 1.85
C CYS A 45 9.62 -14.35 3.22
N GLY A 46 10.15 -15.51 3.59
CA GLY A 46 10.02 -16.07 4.93
C GLY A 46 10.80 -15.27 5.97
N GLN A 47 12.03 -14.82 5.63
CA GLN A 47 12.85 -13.98 6.51
C GLN A 47 12.31 -12.56 6.69
N VAL A 48 11.52 -12.06 5.72
CA VAL A 48 10.96 -10.70 5.75
C VAL A 48 9.57 -10.65 6.37
N SER A 49 8.68 -11.56 5.96
CA SER A 49 7.25 -11.54 6.32
C SER A 49 6.75 -12.81 6.98
N GLY A 50 7.64 -13.78 7.28
CA GLY A 50 7.26 -15.01 7.96
C GLY A 50 6.86 -14.83 9.42
N PRO A 51 6.36 -15.90 10.07
CA PRO A 51 5.92 -15.86 11.47
C PRO A 51 7.07 -15.51 12.44
N ASP A 52 8.27 -16.06 12.18
CA ASP A 52 9.46 -15.90 13.01
C ASP A 52 10.34 -14.70 12.59
N ALA A 53 9.92 -13.91 11.60
CA ALA A 53 10.72 -12.82 11.05
C ALA A 53 10.75 -11.62 12.02
N PRO A 54 11.93 -11.12 12.42
CA PRO A 54 12.07 -10.11 13.48
C PRO A 54 11.48 -8.74 13.13
N TYR A 55 11.35 -8.43 11.83
CA TYR A 55 10.79 -7.17 11.33
C TYR A 55 9.39 -7.33 10.71
N SER A 56 8.80 -8.52 10.80
CA SER A 56 7.44 -8.77 10.27
C SER A 56 6.33 -8.21 11.16
N THR A 57 6.67 -7.84 12.39
CA THR A 57 5.76 -7.22 13.37
C THR A 57 6.34 -5.90 13.86
N VAL A 58 5.47 -4.91 14.05
CA VAL A 58 5.77 -3.66 14.75
C VAL A 58 5.10 -3.76 16.12
N GLY A 59 5.87 -4.21 17.10
CA GLY A 59 5.33 -4.57 18.41
C GLY A 59 4.39 -5.78 18.31
N PRO A 60 3.10 -5.67 18.69
CA PRO A 60 2.13 -6.76 18.58
C PRO A 60 1.42 -6.82 17.21
N ILE A 61 1.65 -5.87 16.31
CA ILE A 61 0.88 -5.73 15.08
C ILE A 61 1.71 -6.20 13.87
N PRO A 62 1.21 -7.17 13.08
CA PRO A 62 1.87 -7.57 11.84
C PRO A 62 1.93 -6.42 10.83
N VAL A 63 3.07 -6.23 10.19
CA VAL A 63 3.27 -5.22 9.14
C VAL A 63 2.29 -5.43 7.98
N ALA A 64 1.96 -6.69 7.67
CA ALA A 64 0.95 -7.05 6.67
C ALA A 64 -0.44 -6.48 7.02
N LEU A 65 -0.79 -6.43 8.30
CA LEU A 65 -2.04 -5.84 8.77
C LEU A 65 -2.05 -4.32 8.58
N ILE A 66 -0.92 -3.65 8.84
CA ILE A 66 -0.78 -2.20 8.62
C ILE A 66 -0.99 -1.87 7.14
N GLY A 67 -0.35 -2.63 6.25
CA GLY A 67 -0.55 -2.49 4.81
C GLY A 67 -2.00 -2.73 4.38
N LEU A 68 -2.64 -3.77 4.93
CA LEU A 68 -4.04 -4.10 4.66
C LEU A 68 -4.97 -2.95 5.05
N VAL A 69 -4.82 -2.41 6.26
CA VAL A 69 -5.62 -1.27 6.74
C VAL A 69 -5.38 -0.04 5.86
N GLY A 70 -4.13 0.22 5.45
CA GLY A 70 -3.80 1.31 4.54
C GLY A 70 -4.54 1.20 3.20
N TYR A 71 -4.51 0.03 2.55
CA TYR A 71 -5.21 -0.16 1.28
C TYR A 71 -6.74 -0.10 1.42
N ILE A 72 -7.30 -0.66 2.50
CA ILE A 72 -8.73 -0.55 2.80
C ILE A 72 -9.13 0.91 3.02
N PHE A 73 -8.30 1.70 3.71
CA PHE A 73 -8.55 3.11 3.94
C PHE A 73 -8.57 3.90 2.62
N ILE A 74 -7.61 3.66 1.74
CA ILE A 74 -7.55 4.28 0.41
C ILE A 74 -8.78 3.90 -0.43
N PHE A 75 -9.15 2.62 -0.45
CA PHE A 75 -10.36 2.16 -1.13
C PHE A 75 -11.61 2.83 -0.56
N GLY A 76 -11.71 2.89 0.77
CA GLY A 76 -12.81 3.54 1.49
C GLY A 76 -12.96 5.02 1.15
N LEU A 77 -11.85 5.76 1.05
CA LEU A 77 -11.88 7.17 0.61
C LEU A 77 -12.46 7.32 -0.80
N THR A 78 -12.02 6.48 -1.75
CA THR A 78 -12.56 6.53 -3.12
C THR A 78 -14.03 6.14 -3.18
N TRP A 79 -14.46 5.19 -2.36
CA TRP A 79 -15.83 4.71 -2.32
C TRP A 79 -16.77 5.71 -1.63
N LEU A 80 -16.36 6.29 -0.48
CA LEU A 80 -17.17 7.26 0.25
C LEU A 80 -17.35 8.56 -0.52
N ARG A 81 -16.44 8.90 -1.43
CA ARG A 81 -16.58 10.06 -2.32
C ARG A 81 -17.92 10.04 -3.08
N ASP A 82 -18.31 8.88 -3.59
CA ASP A 82 -19.57 8.74 -4.35
C ASP A 82 -20.82 8.97 -3.49
N TRP A 83 -20.70 8.83 -2.16
CA TRP A 83 -21.80 8.99 -1.20
C TRP A 83 -21.79 10.35 -0.48
N LEU A 84 -20.61 10.96 -0.30
CA LEU A 84 -20.41 12.18 0.48
C LEU A 84 -19.76 13.26 -0.40
N PRO A 85 -20.56 14.16 -1.00
CA PRO A 85 -20.02 15.22 -1.86
C PRO A 85 -19.12 16.21 -1.11
N ILE A 86 -19.25 16.33 0.21
CA ILE A 86 -18.38 17.16 1.07
C ILE A 86 -16.93 16.63 1.07
N LEU A 87 -16.75 15.34 0.81
CA LEU A 87 -15.43 14.72 0.74
C LEU A 87 -14.70 15.10 -0.55
N ASP A 88 -15.41 15.58 -1.58
CA ASP A 88 -14.85 15.84 -2.91
C ASP A 88 -13.79 16.96 -2.87
N ASP A 89 -14.05 18.00 -2.09
CA ASP A 89 -13.15 19.15 -1.93
C ASP A 89 -11.85 18.77 -1.19
N TYR A 90 -11.93 17.88 -0.20
CA TYR A 90 -10.78 17.48 0.63
C TYR A 90 -10.09 16.19 0.16
N LEU A 91 -10.73 15.41 -0.73
CA LEU A 91 -10.22 14.15 -1.25
C LEU A 91 -8.78 14.25 -1.79
N PRO A 92 -8.41 15.26 -2.61
CA PRO A 92 -7.06 15.30 -3.19
C PRO A 92 -5.97 15.44 -2.13
N GLU A 93 -6.22 16.22 -1.08
CA GLU A 93 -5.29 16.43 0.02
C GLU A 93 -5.19 15.18 0.90
N LEU A 94 -6.32 14.54 1.23
CA LEU A 94 -6.36 13.28 1.99
C LEU A 94 -5.68 12.14 1.22
N MET A 95 -5.94 12.00 -0.09
CA MET A 95 -5.28 11.00 -0.92
C MET A 95 -3.77 11.21 -0.94
N LEU A 96 -3.32 12.46 -1.09
CA LEU A 96 -1.89 12.73 -1.09
C LEU A 96 -1.27 12.43 0.27
N GLY A 97 -1.89 12.85 1.37
CA GLY A 97 -1.39 12.59 2.71
C GLY A 97 -1.29 11.08 3.02
N THR A 98 -2.33 10.33 2.68
CA THR A 98 -2.37 8.87 2.92
C THR A 98 -1.37 8.11 2.05
N THR A 99 -1.31 8.41 0.75
CA THR A 99 -0.35 7.76 -0.16
C THR A 99 1.10 8.16 0.11
N ALA A 100 1.34 9.41 0.54
CA ALA A 100 2.67 9.85 0.98
C ALA A 100 3.14 9.08 2.22
N LEU A 101 2.28 8.94 3.23
CA LEU A 101 2.60 8.16 4.43
C LEU A 101 2.86 6.70 4.10
N ALA A 102 2.01 6.10 3.25
CA ALA A 102 2.20 4.73 2.78
C ALA A 102 3.53 4.56 2.01
N PHE A 103 3.89 5.53 1.18
CA PHE A 103 5.14 5.53 0.42
C PHE A 103 6.37 5.64 1.33
N LEU A 104 6.35 6.53 2.32
CA LEU A 104 7.42 6.66 3.31
C LEU A 104 7.58 5.38 4.13
N PHE A 105 6.47 4.78 4.56
CA PHE A 105 6.49 3.50 5.28
C PHE A 105 7.09 2.39 4.43
N THR A 106 6.71 2.31 3.16
CA THR A 106 7.25 1.35 2.19
C THR A 106 8.75 1.53 1.96
N LEU A 107 9.21 2.78 1.82
CA LEU A 107 10.63 3.09 1.66
C LEU A 107 11.42 2.65 2.89
N TRP A 108 10.87 2.86 4.09
CA TRP A 108 11.50 2.43 5.33
C TRP A 108 11.64 0.91 5.40
N LEU A 109 10.60 0.16 5.05
CA LEU A 109 10.66 -1.31 5.00
C LEU A 109 11.65 -1.80 3.93
N THR A 110 11.61 -1.22 2.72
CA THR A 110 12.57 -1.55 1.65
C THR A 110 14.01 -1.32 2.10
N ALA A 111 14.26 -0.25 2.87
CA ALA A 111 15.57 -0.01 3.45
C ALA A 111 15.95 -1.09 4.47
N LEU A 112 15.04 -1.54 5.33
CA LEU A 112 15.30 -2.64 6.26
C LEU A 112 15.61 -3.96 5.53
N GLU A 113 14.86 -4.27 4.46
CA GLU A 113 15.09 -5.45 3.62
C GLU A 113 16.51 -5.48 3.04
N ILE A 114 16.98 -4.36 2.50
CA ILE A 114 18.29 -4.26 1.82
C ILE A 114 19.46 -4.15 2.82
N PHE A 115 19.34 -3.29 3.83
CA PHE A 115 20.46 -2.96 4.72
C PHE A 115 20.59 -3.90 5.92
N VAL A 116 19.48 -4.51 6.38
CA VAL A 116 19.46 -5.31 7.60
C VAL A 116 19.29 -6.78 7.26
N ILE A 117 18.18 -7.13 6.60
CA ILE A 117 17.81 -8.53 6.33
C ILE A 117 18.66 -9.12 5.20
N HIS A 118 19.12 -8.28 4.27
CA HIS A 118 19.83 -8.68 3.05
C HIS A 118 19.04 -9.70 2.21
N ALA A 119 17.71 -9.64 2.27
CA ALA A 119 16.77 -10.48 1.53
C ALA A 119 15.63 -9.61 1.01
N VAL A 120 15.10 -9.93 -0.18
CA VAL A 120 14.07 -9.14 -0.85
C VAL A 120 12.79 -9.95 -0.95
N CYS A 121 11.69 -9.42 -0.40
CA CYS A 121 10.39 -10.07 -0.54
C CYS A 121 9.69 -9.62 -1.83
N ARG A 122 9.43 -10.56 -2.75
CA ARG A 122 8.74 -10.24 -4.02
C ARG A 122 7.39 -9.58 -3.81
N TYR A 123 6.63 -10.01 -2.80
CA TYR A 123 5.32 -9.43 -2.48
C TYR A 123 5.44 -8.02 -1.91
N CYS A 124 6.45 -7.76 -1.08
CA CYS A 124 6.76 -6.42 -0.60
C CYS A 124 7.12 -5.49 -1.75
N VAL A 125 7.95 -5.94 -2.71
CA VAL A 125 8.30 -5.16 -3.91
C VAL A 125 7.05 -4.86 -4.75
N VAL A 126 6.16 -5.83 -4.95
CA VAL A 126 4.89 -5.59 -5.67
C VAL A 126 4.06 -4.51 -4.95
N SER A 127 3.92 -4.61 -3.63
CA SER A 127 3.24 -3.60 -2.81
C SER A 127 3.91 -2.22 -2.94
N ALA A 128 5.25 -2.18 -2.96
CA ALA A 128 6.01 -0.95 -3.10
C ALA A 128 5.75 -0.26 -4.45
N VAL A 129 5.70 -1.04 -5.54
CA VAL A 129 5.36 -0.53 -6.86
C VAL A 129 3.93 0.01 -6.88
N ILE A 130 2.96 -0.72 -6.29
CA ILE A 130 1.56 -0.29 -6.21
C ILE A 130 1.46 1.07 -5.50
N ILE A 131 2.05 1.20 -4.31
CA ILE A 131 2.01 2.45 -3.53
C ILE A 131 2.71 3.60 -4.27
N THR A 132 3.84 3.33 -4.92
CA THR A 132 4.56 4.34 -5.71
C THR A 132 3.70 4.87 -6.87
N VAL A 133 3.02 3.98 -7.58
CA VAL A 133 2.11 4.36 -8.66
C VAL A 133 0.91 5.14 -8.11
N MET A 134 0.32 4.70 -7.00
CA MET A 134 -0.79 5.41 -6.34
C MET A 134 -0.37 6.82 -5.89
N PHE A 135 0.83 6.97 -5.34
CA PHE A 135 1.37 8.27 -4.93
C PHE A 135 1.55 9.21 -6.13
N GLY A 136 2.14 8.72 -7.24
CA GLY A 136 2.28 9.50 -8.47
C GLY A 136 0.94 9.94 -9.07
N LEU A 137 -0.06 9.05 -9.06
CA LEU A 137 -1.42 9.37 -9.47
C LEU A 137 -2.07 10.39 -8.53
N SER A 138 -1.86 10.27 -7.22
CA SER A 138 -2.39 11.21 -6.23
C SER A 138 -1.80 12.62 -6.38
N ILE A 139 -0.51 12.73 -6.71
CA ILE A 139 0.11 14.04 -7.02
C ILE A 139 -0.53 14.63 -8.27
N SER A 140 -0.71 13.83 -9.31
CA SER A 140 -1.31 14.27 -10.57
C SER A 140 -2.75 14.74 -10.35
N TYR A 141 -3.51 14.02 -9.51
CA TYR A 141 -4.86 14.36 -9.10
C TYR A 141 -4.93 15.69 -8.34
N LEU A 142 -4.07 15.90 -7.34
CA LEU A 142 -4.00 17.16 -6.60
C LEU A 142 -3.64 18.34 -7.53
N ARG A 143 -2.70 18.15 -8.46
CA ARG A 143 -2.33 19.21 -9.42
C ARG A 143 -3.51 19.59 -10.31
N SER A 144 -4.26 18.61 -10.82
CA SER A 144 -5.45 18.86 -11.62
C SER A 144 -6.56 19.56 -10.82
N ALA A 145 -6.72 19.21 -9.53
CA ALA A 145 -7.67 19.88 -8.66
C ALA A 145 -7.28 21.34 -8.39
N ASN A 146 -5.99 21.61 -8.13
CA ASN A 146 -5.50 22.95 -7.84
C ASN A 146 -5.62 23.88 -9.06
N GLN A 147 -5.33 23.38 -10.26
CA GLN A 147 -5.51 24.11 -11.54
C GLN A 147 -6.96 24.50 -11.83
N ALA A 148 -7.93 23.82 -11.24
CA ALA A 148 -9.34 24.14 -11.43
C ALA A 148 -9.86 25.19 -10.43
N ALA A 149 -9.08 25.49 -9.39
CA ALA A 149 -9.42 26.48 -8.36
C ALA A 149 -8.88 27.89 -8.69
N GLU A 150 -7.94 27.98 -9.63
CA GLU A 150 -7.37 29.22 -10.20
C GLU A 150 -8.14 29.70 -11.45
#